data_AF-A0A1B6D3E8-F1
#
_entry.id   AF-A0A1B6D3E8-F1
#
_cell.length_a   1.000
_cell.length_b   1.000
_cell.length_c   1.000
_cell.angle_alpha   90.00
_cell.angle_beta   90.00
_cell.angle_gamma   90.00
#
_symmetry.space_group_name_H-M   'P 1'
#
loop_
_entity.id
_entity.type
_entity.pdbx_description
1 polymer ?
#
loop_
_entity_poly.entity_id
_entity_poly.type
_entity_poly.pdbx_seq_one_letter_code
_entity_poly.pdbx_strand_id
1 'polypeptide(L)'
;IDLILSVYINSPLIGLIMKLYLVGLLYLYVFSHGVCIHLKLINKLNSLGSRISNTLVSPEGHSGKQLLKDVLKYYEHLDKLFNILCNSDEKKAKIGKVIYKQLVNNGGPSWLLININYDYLKQVFKWNQNFEINHIKEAKSENEQLWVSIIELGEDKEMENMQVF
;
A
#
# COMPACT_ATOMS: atom_id res chain seq x y z
N ILE A 1 -19.90 -13.71 52.96
CA ILE A 1 -19.34 -13.02 51.77
C ILE A 1 -19.18 -14.01 50.61
N ASP A 2 -18.79 -15.26 50.87
CA ASP A 2 -18.61 -16.29 49.83
C ASP A 2 -19.89 -16.72 49.07
N LEU A 3 -21.06 -16.70 49.70
CA LEU A 3 -22.32 -17.09 49.03
C LEU A 3 -22.83 -16.05 48.02
N ILE A 4 -22.55 -14.77 48.26
CA ILE A 4 -22.99 -13.69 47.36
C ILE A 4 -22.11 -13.68 46.11
N LEU A 5 -20.81 -13.94 46.27
CA LEU A 5 -19.87 -14.11 45.16
C LEU A 5 -20.21 -15.33 44.30
N SER A 6 -20.58 -16.47 44.89
CA SER A 6 -20.90 -17.69 44.13
C SER A 6 -22.22 -17.60 43.33
N VAL A 7 -23.22 -16.89 43.85
CA VAL A 7 -24.49 -16.63 43.13
C VAL A 7 -24.29 -15.58 42.04
N TYR A 8 -23.44 -14.57 42.26
CA TYR A 8 -23.15 -13.56 41.25
C TYR A 8 -22.48 -14.20 40.03
N ILE A 9 -21.49 -15.06 40.25
CA ILE A 9 -20.71 -15.71 39.17
C ILE A 9 -21.56 -16.69 38.33
N ASN A 10 -22.59 -17.32 38.91
CA ASN A 10 -23.48 -18.25 38.20
C ASN A 10 -24.70 -17.59 37.54
N SER A 11 -24.77 -16.25 37.51
CA SER A 11 -25.84 -15.57 36.81
C SER A 11 -25.70 -15.75 35.28
N PRO A 12 -26.71 -16.29 34.59
CA PRO A 12 -26.67 -16.43 33.12
C PRO A 12 -26.50 -15.08 32.40
N LEU A 13 -26.86 -13.99 33.08
CA LEU A 13 -26.71 -12.62 32.60
C LEU A 13 -25.22 -12.19 32.56
N ILE A 14 -24.41 -12.59 33.55
CA ILE A 14 -22.96 -12.32 33.55
C ILE A 14 -22.27 -13.15 32.46
N GLY A 15 -22.68 -14.41 32.28
CA GLY A 15 -22.19 -15.24 31.19
C GLY A 15 -22.49 -14.65 29.80
N LEU A 16 -23.67 -14.02 29.63
CA LEU A 16 -24.04 -13.32 28.39
C LEU A 16 -23.18 -12.07 28.17
N ILE A 17 -23.01 -11.23 29.20
CA ILE A 17 -22.19 -10.01 29.14
C ILE A 17 -20.73 -10.34 28.79
N MET A 18 -20.15 -11.37 29.42
CA MET A 18 -18.80 -11.85 29.12
C MET A 18 -18.65 -12.31 27.67
N LYS A 19 -19.64 -13.04 27.13
CA LYS A 19 -19.62 -13.47 25.72
C LYS A 19 -19.70 -12.28 24.77
N LEU A 20 -20.58 -11.31 25.03
CA LEU A 20 -20.69 -10.10 24.22
C LEU A 20 -19.41 -9.26 24.24
N TYR A 21 -18.77 -9.15 25.42
CA TYR A 21 -17.48 -8.48 25.57
C TYR A 21 -16.37 -9.17 24.77
N LEU A 22 -16.27 -10.50 24.84
CA LEU A 22 -15.30 -11.27 24.06
C LEU A 22 -15.53 -11.17 22.54
N VAL A 23 -16.79 -11.19 22.10
CA VAL A 23 -17.14 -10.98 20.68
C VAL A 23 -16.76 -9.56 20.24
N GLY A 24 -17.01 -8.55 21.08
CA GLY A 24 -16.58 -7.18 20.82
C GLY A 24 -15.06 -7.03 20.72
N LEU A 25 -14.31 -7.67 21.62
CA LEU A 25 -12.84 -7.68 21.56
C LEU A 25 -12.31 -8.40 20.32
N LEU A 26 -12.89 -9.55 19.95
CA LEU A 26 -12.54 -10.26 18.72
C LEU A 26 -12.82 -9.40 17.48
N TYR A 27 -13.95 -8.71 17.46
CA TYR A 27 -14.30 -7.80 16.36
C TYR A 27 -13.31 -6.64 16.25
N LEU A 28 -12.97 -5.99 17.37
CA LEU A 28 -11.95 -4.94 17.42
C LEU A 28 -10.56 -5.46 17.02
N TYR A 29 -10.20 -6.69 17.39
CA TYR A 29 -8.94 -7.31 17.01
C TYR A 29 -8.87 -7.58 15.50
N VAL A 30 -9.92 -8.17 14.92
CA VAL A 30 -10.00 -8.42 13.47
C VAL A 30 -10.02 -7.12 12.69
N PHE A 31 -10.76 -6.12 13.16
CA PHE A 31 -10.83 -4.79 12.52
C PHE A 31 -9.47 -4.08 12.57
N SER A 32 -8.80 -4.07 13.72
CA SER A 32 -7.48 -3.46 13.87
C SER A 32 -6.41 -4.18 13.04
N HIS A 33 -6.44 -5.51 12.94
CA HIS A 33 -5.51 -6.25 12.07
C HIS A 33 -5.75 -5.98 10.59
N GLY A 34 -7.01 -5.93 10.13
CA GLY A 34 -7.34 -5.60 8.75
C GLY A 34 -6.82 -4.22 8.34
N VAL A 35 -7.18 -3.19 9.12
CA VAL A 35 -6.73 -1.80 8.90
C VAL A 35 -5.20 -1.67 8.94
N CYS A 36 -4.52 -2.41 9.83
CA CYS A 36 -3.07 -2.37 9.99
C CYS A 36 -2.31 -2.89 8.75
N ILE A 37 -2.82 -3.93 8.07
CA ILE A 37 -2.18 -4.48 6.87
C ILE A 37 -2.23 -3.49 5.71
N HIS A 38 -3.36 -2.78 5.53
CA HIS A 38 -3.55 -1.82 4.44
C HIS A 38 -2.67 -0.57 4.60
N LEU A 39 -2.59 -0.04 5.82
CA LEU A 39 -1.70 1.08 6.16
C LEU A 39 -0.22 0.75 5.86
N LYS A 40 0.19 -0.52 6.08
CA LYS A 40 1.57 -0.94 5.83
C LYS A 40 1.95 -0.88 4.35
N LEU A 41 1.04 -1.23 3.43
CA LEU A 41 1.32 -1.18 1.99
C LEU A 41 1.46 0.27 1.51
N ILE A 42 0.53 1.14 1.91
CA ILE A 42 0.54 2.56 1.56
C ILE A 42 1.82 3.24 2.05
N ASN A 43 2.17 3.02 3.33
CA ASN A 43 3.38 3.61 3.91
C ASN A 43 4.64 3.14 3.18
N LYS A 44 4.69 1.87 2.74
CA LYS A 44 5.81 1.36 1.94
C LYS A 44 5.89 2.03 0.58
N LEU A 45 4.77 2.14 -0.14
CA LEU A 45 4.73 2.82 -1.44
C LEU A 45 5.11 4.29 -1.31
N ASN A 46 4.51 5.03 -0.39
CA ASN A 46 4.84 6.45 -0.17
C ASN A 46 6.31 6.65 0.23
N SER A 47 6.83 5.85 1.17
CA SER A 47 8.22 6.00 1.63
C SER A 47 9.25 5.60 0.58
N LEU A 48 9.00 4.53 -0.19
CA LEU A 48 9.84 4.15 -1.33
C LEU A 48 9.78 5.22 -2.42
N GLY A 49 8.57 5.68 -2.79
CA GLY A 49 8.37 6.71 -3.81
C GLY A 49 9.11 8.00 -3.45
N SER A 50 8.96 8.47 -2.22
CA SER A 50 9.69 9.66 -1.73
C SER A 50 11.21 9.44 -1.75
N ARG A 51 11.70 8.27 -1.33
CA ARG A 51 13.14 7.99 -1.36
C ARG A 51 13.70 7.95 -2.78
N ILE A 52 12.98 7.30 -3.71
CA ILE A 52 13.34 7.28 -5.13
C ILE A 52 13.35 8.70 -5.68
N SER A 53 12.28 9.47 -5.45
CA SER A 53 12.18 10.87 -5.89
C SER A 53 13.35 11.70 -5.40
N ASN A 54 13.68 11.63 -4.11
CA ASN A 54 14.78 12.38 -3.51
C ASN A 54 16.13 12.00 -4.14
N THR A 55 16.37 10.69 -4.33
CA THR A 55 17.61 10.21 -4.96
C THR A 55 17.70 10.57 -6.44
N LEU A 56 16.58 10.65 -7.17
CA LEU A 56 16.57 11.07 -8.57
C LEU A 56 16.79 12.58 -8.74
N VAL A 57 16.27 13.40 -7.81
CA VAL A 57 16.40 14.87 -7.85
C VAL A 57 17.75 15.34 -7.31
N SER A 58 18.26 14.70 -6.26
CA SER A 58 19.52 15.05 -5.60
C SER A 58 20.33 13.76 -5.33
N PRO A 59 21.00 13.19 -6.34
CA PRO A 59 21.68 11.91 -6.23
C PRO A 59 22.95 11.94 -5.36
N GLU A 60 23.50 13.12 -5.04
CA GLU A 60 24.69 13.27 -4.20
C GLU A 60 24.50 12.62 -2.82
N GLY A 61 25.49 11.84 -2.38
CA GLY A 61 25.44 11.16 -1.09
C GLY A 61 24.52 9.92 -1.05
N HIS A 62 23.85 9.60 -2.16
CA HIS A 62 23.06 8.38 -2.29
C HIS A 62 23.82 7.27 -3.02
N SER A 63 23.32 6.03 -2.88
CA SER A 63 23.88 4.87 -3.57
C SER A 63 23.02 4.47 -4.76
N GLY A 64 23.61 4.45 -5.96
CA GLY A 64 22.92 3.97 -7.16
C GLY A 64 22.41 2.52 -7.05
N LYS A 65 23.11 1.66 -6.31
CA LYS A 65 22.64 0.30 -5.98
C LYS A 65 21.38 0.31 -5.11
N GLN A 66 21.30 1.26 -4.17
CA GLN A 66 20.13 1.41 -3.32
C GLN A 66 18.94 1.95 -4.11
N LEU A 67 19.17 2.89 -5.04
CA LEU A 67 18.15 3.36 -5.98
C LEU A 67 17.54 2.21 -6.79
N LEU A 68 18.39 1.40 -7.44
CA LEU A 68 17.94 0.23 -8.21
C LEU A 68 17.08 -0.71 -7.36
N LYS A 69 17.54 -1.00 -6.14
CA LYS A 69 16.80 -1.85 -5.19
C LYS A 69 15.45 -1.24 -4.79
N ASP A 70 15.39 0.07 -4.61
CA ASP A 70 14.17 0.75 -4.21
C ASP A 70 13.14 0.79 -5.35
N VAL A 71 13.57 1.00 -6.59
CA VAL A 71 12.70 0.94 -7.78
C VAL A 71 12.08 -0.45 -7.95
N LEU A 72 12.89 -1.51 -7.85
CA LEU A 72 12.38 -2.89 -7.93
C LEU A 72 11.40 -3.22 -6.80
N LYS A 73 11.71 -2.79 -5.57
CA LYS A 73 10.78 -2.96 -4.44
C LYS A 73 9.49 -2.17 -4.61
N TYR A 74 9.57 -1.00 -5.23
CA TYR A 74 8.38 -0.21 -5.54
C TYR A 74 7.46 -1.00 -6.48
N TYR A 75 8.02 -1.59 -7.54
CA TYR A 75 7.28 -2.47 -8.45
C TYR A 75 6.60 -3.62 -7.70
N GLU A 76 7.33 -4.37 -6.86
CA GLU A 76 6.75 -5.46 -6.07
C GLU A 76 5.58 -5.01 -5.18
N HIS A 77 5.58 -3.76 -4.73
CA HIS A 77 4.52 -3.20 -3.91
C HIS A 77 3.34 -2.70 -4.74
N LEU A 78 3.58 -2.14 -5.93
CA LEU A 78 2.51 -1.85 -6.89
C LEU A 78 1.84 -3.14 -7.37
N ASP A 79 2.62 -4.17 -7.68
CA ASP A 79 2.10 -5.45 -8.16
C ASP A 79 1.23 -6.12 -7.09
N LYS A 80 1.61 -6.00 -5.80
CA LYS A 80 0.74 -6.41 -4.69
C LYS A 80 -0.59 -5.66 -4.68
N LEU A 81 -0.59 -4.35 -4.94
CA LEU A 81 -1.83 -3.58 -5.03
C LEU A 81 -2.68 -4.04 -6.23
N PHE A 82 -2.07 -4.19 -7.40
CA PHE A 82 -2.73 -4.71 -8.59
C PHE A 82 -3.39 -6.07 -8.33
N ASN A 83 -2.65 -7.01 -7.72
CA ASN A 83 -3.17 -8.33 -7.36
C ASN A 83 -4.31 -8.28 -6.32
N ILE A 84 -4.33 -7.28 -5.43
CA ILE A 84 -5.45 -7.06 -4.51
C ILE A 84 -6.68 -6.54 -5.28
N LEU A 85 -6.48 -5.65 -6.26
CA LEU A 85 -7.56 -5.10 -7.09
C LEU A 85 -8.17 -6.16 -8.02
N CYS A 86 -7.36 -7.04 -8.62
CA CYS A 86 -7.82 -8.14 -9.45
C CYS A 86 -8.41 -9.33 -8.66
N ASN A 87 -8.49 -9.23 -7.33
CA ASN A 87 -8.92 -10.36 -6.53
C ASN A 87 -10.40 -10.68 -6.77
N SER A 88 -10.72 -11.95 -6.99
CA SER A 88 -12.11 -12.41 -7.16
C SER A 88 -12.97 -12.25 -5.90
N ASP A 89 -12.33 -12.11 -4.72
CA ASP A 89 -13.01 -11.77 -3.47
C ASP A 89 -13.35 -10.27 -3.43
N GLU A 90 -14.64 -9.95 -3.53
CA GLU A 90 -15.16 -8.58 -3.54
C GLU A 90 -14.68 -7.75 -2.34
N LYS A 91 -14.54 -8.35 -1.15
CA LYS A 91 -14.06 -7.62 0.04
C LYS A 91 -12.61 -7.20 -0.13
N LYS A 92 -11.78 -8.07 -0.72
CA LYS A 92 -10.36 -7.77 -0.99
C LYS A 92 -10.22 -6.75 -2.12
N ALA A 93 -11.03 -6.85 -3.17
CA ALA A 93 -11.06 -5.86 -4.24
C ALA A 93 -11.46 -4.46 -3.70
N LYS A 94 -12.50 -4.38 -2.84
CA LYS A 94 -12.90 -3.14 -2.16
C LYS A 94 -11.78 -2.53 -1.32
N ILE A 95 -11.05 -3.37 -0.58
CA ILE A 95 -9.83 -2.96 0.13
C ILE A 95 -8.79 -2.37 -0.83
N GLY A 96 -8.55 -3.02 -1.96
CA GLY A 96 -7.66 -2.52 -3.01
C GLY A 96 -8.04 -1.12 -3.48
N LYS A 97 -9.34 -0.89 -3.71
CA LYS A 97 -9.87 0.44 -4.08
C LYS A 97 -9.65 1.49 -2.98
N VAL A 98 -9.76 1.12 -1.70
CA VAL A 98 -9.44 2.03 -0.58
C VAL A 98 -7.95 2.41 -0.58
N ILE A 99 -7.07 1.43 -0.76
CA ILE A 99 -5.62 1.66 -0.84
C ILE A 99 -5.28 2.56 -2.03
N TYR A 100 -5.85 2.27 -3.20
CA TYR A 100 -5.72 3.08 -4.41
C TYR A 100 -6.13 4.55 -4.16
N LYS A 101 -7.34 4.79 -3.63
CA LYS A 101 -7.83 6.14 -3.33
C LYS A 101 -6.88 6.88 -2.38
N GLN A 102 -6.37 6.20 -1.35
CA GLN A 102 -5.42 6.81 -0.42
C GLN A 102 -4.08 7.15 -1.10
N LEU A 103 -3.58 6.33 -2.01
CA LEU A 103 -2.37 6.63 -2.78
C LEU A 103 -2.57 7.83 -3.71
N VAL A 104 -3.70 7.90 -4.43
CA VAL A 104 -4.05 9.04 -5.29
C VAL A 104 -4.18 10.33 -4.47
N ASN A 105 -4.84 10.27 -3.31
CA ASN A 105 -4.95 11.41 -2.39
C ASN A 105 -3.58 11.89 -1.87
N ASN A 106 -2.58 11.00 -1.83
CA ASN A 106 -1.20 11.35 -1.48
C ASN A 106 -0.37 11.82 -2.70
N GLY A 107 -1.01 12.06 -3.85
CA GLY A 107 -0.35 12.51 -5.08
C GLY A 107 0.16 11.39 -6.00
N GLY A 108 -0.15 10.13 -5.68
CA GLY A 108 0.25 8.97 -6.48
C GLY A 108 1.77 8.72 -6.50
N PRO A 109 2.27 7.92 -7.47
CA PRO A 109 3.68 7.61 -7.64
C PRO A 109 4.49 8.81 -8.17
N SER A 110 4.80 9.78 -7.31
CA SER A 110 5.47 11.02 -7.71
C SER A 110 6.79 10.83 -8.47
N TRP A 111 7.53 9.76 -8.19
CA TRP A 111 8.79 9.46 -8.86
C TRP A 111 8.64 9.13 -10.35
N LEU A 112 7.48 8.63 -10.78
CA LEU A 112 7.18 8.36 -12.20
C LEU A 112 7.10 9.66 -13.01
N LEU A 113 6.65 10.74 -12.38
CA LEU A 113 6.51 12.06 -13.01
C LEU A 113 7.86 12.79 -13.18
N ILE A 114 8.93 12.27 -12.59
CA ILE A 114 10.25 12.90 -12.65
C ILE A 114 10.88 12.68 -14.02
N ASN A 115 11.31 13.77 -14.66
CA ASN A 115 12.18 13.71 -15.82
C ASN A 115 13.61 13.37 -15.36
N ILE A 116 14.09 12.17 -15.69
CA ILE A 116 15.35 11.65 -15.17
C ILE A 116 16.50 12.05 -16.10
N ASN A 117 17.49 12.75 -15.56
CA ASN A 117 18.76 12.99 -16.26
C ASN A 117 19.70 11.78 -16.07
N TYR A 118 19.58 10.78 -16.96
CA TYR A 118 20.34 9.54 -16.88
C TYR A 118 21.87 9.74 -16.99
N ASP A 119 22.32 10.70 -17.80
CA ASP A 119 23.75 10.98 -17.96
C ASP A 119 24.35 11.53 -16.67
N TYR A 120 23.60 12.39 -15.97
CA TYR A 120 23.99 12.87 -14.66
C TYR A 120 24.01 11.76 -13.60
N LEU A 121 23.00 10.88 -13.56
CA LEU A 121 23.03 9.72 -12.64
C LEU A 121 24.23 8.81 -12.92
N LYS A 122 24.56 8.59 -14.20
CA LYS A 122 25.74 7.82 -14.61
C LYS A 122 27.02 8.40 -14.03
N GLN A 123 27.17 9.72 -14.11
CA GLN A 123 28.34 10.44 -13.59
C GLN A 123 28.40 10.38 -12.05
N VAL A 124 27.30 10.70 -11.36
CA VAL A 124 27.26 10.77 -9.89
C VAL A 124 27.45 9.39 -9.25
N PHE A 125 26.79 8.37 -9.77
CA PHE A 125 26.91 7.00 -9.25
C PHE A 125 28.09 6.22 -9.82
N LYS A 126 28.87 6.81 -10.73
CA LYS A 126 30.00 6.18 -11.41
C LYS A 126 29.59 4.84 -12.05
N TRP A 127 28.44 4.82 -12.72
CA TRP A 127 28.00 3.63 -13.46
C TRP A 127 28.85 3.47 -14.70
N ASN A 128 29.64 2.40 -14.69
CA ASN A 128 30.59 2.09 -15.75
C ASN A 128 29.89 1.51 -16.99
N GLN A 129 28.66 1.02 -16.84
CA GLN A 129 27.92 0.34 -17.89
C GLN A 129 26.58 1.06 -18.16
N ASN A 130 26.05 0.85 -19.37
CA ASN A 130 24.68 1.27 -19.68
C ASN A 130 23.64 0.32 -19.04
N PHE A 131 24.08 -0.76 -18.41
CA PHE A 131 23.24 -1.76 -17.77
C PHE A 131 22.32 -1.16 -16.70
N GLU A 132 22.88 -0.41 -15.74
CA GLU A 132 22.11 0.20 -14.65
C GLU A 132 21.11 1.25 -15.16
N ILE A 133 21.51 2.03 -16.17
CA ILE A 133 20.63 3.01 -16.82
C ILE A 133 19.46 2.31 -17.50
N ASN A 134 19.74 1.26 -18.26
CA ASN A 134 18.72 0.48 -18.94
C ASN A 134 17.75 -0.16 -17.94
N HIS A 135 18.26 -0.69 -16.84
CA HIS A 135 17.43 -1.23 -15.76
C HIS A 135 16.49 -0.18 -15.14
N ILE A 136 16.96 1.05 -14.92
CA ILE A 136 16.07 2.12 -14.40
C ILE A 136 15.03 2.52 -15.43
N LYS A 137 15.40 2.59 -16.72
CA LYS A 137 14.46 2.90 -17.81
C LYS A 137 13.36 1.85 -17.92
N GLU A 138 13.77 0.58 -17.96
CA GLU A 138 12.86 -0.56 -18.02
C GLU A 138 11.94 -0.59 -16.80
N ALA A 139 12.51 -0.53 -15.60
CA ALA A 139 11.72 -0.55 -14.38
C ALA A 139 10.79 0.67 -14.29
N LYS A 140 11.20 1.87 -14.73
CA LYS A 140 10.30 3.03 -14.81
C LYS A 140 9.12 2.75 -15.73
N SER A 141 9.37 2.26 -16.95
CA SER A 141 8.33 1.91 -17.92
C SER A 141 7.37 0.85 -17.37
N GLU A 142 7.88 -0.20 -16.72
CA GLU A 142 7.06 -1.26 -16.12
C GLU A 142 6.17 -0.72 -14.99
N ASN A 143 6.72 0.15 -14.12
CA ASN A 143 5.94 0.78 -13.06
C ASN A 143 4.87 1.74 -13.62
N GLU A 144 5.16 2.46 -14.70
CA GLU A 144 4.18 3.31 -15.39
C GLU A 144 3.02 2.48 -15.95
N GLN A 145 3.33 1.41 -16.69
CA GLN A 145 2.31 0.52 -17.24
C GLN A 145 1.44 -0.10 -16.15
N LEU A 146 2.07 -0.61 -15.08
CA LEU A 146 1.35 -1.19 -13.96
C LEU A 146 0.48 -0.16 -13.23
N TRP A 147 0.96 1.07 -13.08
CA TRP A 147 0.19 2.14 -12.48
C TRP A 147 -1.04 2.51 -13.31
N VAL A 148 -0.92 2.54 -14.65
CA VAL A 148 -2.07 2.74 -15.55
C VAL A 148 -3.12 1.65 -15.34
N SER A 149 -2.72 0.38 -15.29
CA SER A 149 -3.67 -0.72 -15.03
C SER A 149 -4.31 -0.62 -13.64
N ILE A 150 -3.57 -0.15 -12.63
CA ILE A 150 -4.12 0.12 -11.29
C ILE A 150 -5.15 1.24 -11.32
N ILE A 151 -4.93 2.30 -12.11
CA ILE A 151 -5.90 3.40 -12.29
C ILE A 151 -7.18 2.83 -12.89
N GLU A 152 -7.09 2.08 -14.00
CA GLU A 152 -8.26 1.49 -14.67
C GLU A 152 -9.13 0.64 -13.71
N LEU A 153 -8.48 -0.23 -12.92
CA LEU A 153 -9.18 -1.09 -11.94
C LEU A 153 -9.66 -0.32 -10.70
N GLY A 154 -8.93 0.71 -10.31
CA GLY A 154 -9.20 1.53 -9.13
C GLY A 154 -10.35 2.52 -9.35
N GLU A 155 -10.49 3.00 -10.59
CA GLU A 155 -11.55 3.92 -11.03
C GLU A 155 -12.84 3.22 -11.43
N ASP A 156 -12.82 1.89 -11.59
CA ASP A 156 -13.95 1.14 -12.13
C ASP A 156 -15.27 1.40 -11.35
N LYS A 157 -16.25 1.83 -12.15
CA LYS A 157 -17.46 2.63 -11.89
C LYS A 157 -18.41 2.11 -10.81
N GLU A 158 -18.35 2.67 -9.60
CA GLU A 158 -19.47 2.67 -8.63
C GLU A 158 -20.10 4.07 -8.44
N MET A 159 -20.03 4.95 -9.46
CA MET A 159 -20.65 6.30 -9.40
C MET A 159 -21.78 6.55 -10.40
N GLU A 160 -22.23 5.57 -11.21
CA GLU A 160 -23.34 5.78 -12.17
C GLU A 160 -24.71 5.27 -11.70
N ASN A 161 -24.80 4.51 -10.59
CA ASN A 161 -26.08 3.94 -10.12
C ASN A 161 -26.62 4.56 -8.81
N MET A 162 -26.18 5.76 -8.43
CA MET A 162 -26.69 6.46 -7.23
C MET A 162 -27.31 7.84 -7.53
N GLN A 163 -27.64 8.12 -8.79
CA GLN A 163 -28.37 9.33 -9.22
C GLN A 163 -29.55 9.04 -10.16
N VAL A 164 -30.31 7.97 -9.89
CA VAL A 164 -31.68 7.85 -10.40
C VAL A 164 -32.57 7.33 -9.26
N PHE A 165 -32.96 8.26 -8.39
CA PHE A 165 -34.20 8.17 -7.61
C PHE A 165 -35.09 9.33 -8.05
#